data_AF-A0A2N2WVQ1-F1
#
_entry.id   AF-A0A2N2WVQ1-F1
#
_cell.length_a   1.000
_cell.length_b   1.000
_cell.length_c   1.000
_cell.angle_alpha   90.00
_cell.angle_beta   90.00
_cell.angle_gamma   90.00
#
_symmetry.space_group_name_H-M   'P 1'
#
loop_
_entity.id
_entity.type
_entity.pdbx_description
1 polymer ?
#
loop_
_entity_poly.entity_id
_entity_poly.type
_entity_poly.pdbx_seq_one_letter_code
_entity_poly.pdbx_strand_id
1 'polypeptide(L)' 'MMEKKKLRCPLGVPGGIFAALMGLVGVVVNIINFNLFGLITSLALMFLGLPFVRVTMMIHSANDRLDAIEEKLNINS' A
#
# COMPACT_ATOMS: atom_id res chain seq x y z
N MET A 1 1.01 -16.54 22.75
CA MET A 1 0.30 -16.74 21.47
C MET A 1 0.61 -15.51 20.62
N MET A 2 1.20 -15.67 19.44
CA MET A 2 1.65 -14.56 18.60
C MET A 2 0.42 -13.88 18.00
N GLU A 3 -0.12 -12.89 18.71
CA GLU A 3 -1.31 -12.16 18.26
C GLU A 3 -0.95 -11.41 16.97
N LYS A 4 -1.50 -11.86 15.83
CA LYS A 4 -1.33 -11.16 14.56
C LYS A 4 -1.99 -9.79 14.71
N LYS A 5 -1.19 -8.76 15.01
CA LYS A 5 -1.64 -7.37 15.09
C LYS A 5 -2.41 -7.03 13.82
N LYS A 6 -3.70 -6.76 13.99
CA LYS A 6 -4.64 -6.59 12.89
C LYS A 6 -4.22 -5.36 12.09
N LEU A 7 -3.89 -5.51 10.80
CA LEU A 7 -3.70 -4.37 9.91
C LEU A 7 -4.97 -3.51 9.96
N ARG A 8 -4.92 -2.33 10.57
CA ARG A 8 -6.05 -1.38 10.60
C ARG A 8 -6.34 -0.79 9.22
N CYS A 9 -5.35 -0.79 8.32
CA CYS A 9 -5.51 -0.41 6.92
C CYS A 9 -5.37 -1.64 6.00
N PRO A 10 -6.33 -2.59 6.05
CA PRO A 10 -6.24 -3.84 5.30
C PRO A 10 -6.39 -3.64 3.80
N LEU A 11 -6.74 -2.44 3.32
CA LEU A 11 -6.88 -2.13 1.89
C LEU A 11 -5.69 -1.36 1.32
N GLY A 12 -4.93 -0.63 2.13
CA GLY A 12 -3.92 0.30 1.64
C GLY A 12 -2.68 -0.39 1.08
N VAL A 13 -2.10 -1.29 1.88
CA VAL A 13 -0.91 -2.07 1.48
C VAL A 13 -1.26 -3.07 0.36
N PRO A 14 -2.26 -3.95 0.51
CA PRO A 14 -2.61 -4.87 -0.58
C PRO A 14 -3.17 -4.14 -1.79
N GLY A 15 -3.96 -3.07 -1.62
CA GLY A 15 -4.49 -2.28 -2.74
C GLY A 15 -3.39 -1.60 -3.55
N GLY A 16 -2.34 -1.08 -2.90
CA GLY A 16 -1.19 -0.52 -3.61
C GLY A 16 -0.34 -1.58 -4.33
N ILE A 17 -0.24 -2.80 -3.79
CA ILE A 17 0.40 -3.94 -4.48
C ILE A 17 -0.41 -4.36 -5.71
N PHE A 18 -1.74 -4.45 -5.59
CA PHE A 18 -2.63 -4.71 -6.73
C PHE A 18 -2.54 -3.62 -7.79
N ALA A 19 -2.48 -2.35 -7.39
CA ALA A 19 -2.31 -1.22 -8.31
C ALA A 19 -0.96 -1.28 -9.05
N ALA A 20 0.13 -1.64 -8.35
CA ALA A 20 1.44 -1.82 -8.96
C ALA A 20 1.45 -2.98 -9.97
N LEU A 21 0.83 -4.11 -9.64
CA LEU A 21 0.69 -5.26 -10.55
C LEU A 21 -0.14 -4.90 -11.78
N MET A 22 -1.26 -4.21 -11.61
CA MET A 22 -2.11 -3.75 -12.71
C MET A 22 -1.38 -2.74 -13.61
N GLY A 23 -0.61 -1.82 -13.02
CA GLY A 23 0.24 -0.90 -13.78
C GLY A 23 1.29 -1.62 -14.62
N LEU A 24 1.93 -2.66 -14.06
CA LEU A 24 2.95 -3.45 -14.76
C LEU A 24 2.35 -4.25 -15.93
N VAL A 25 1.18 -4.88 -15.73
CA VAL A 25 0.44 -5.56 -16.80
C VAL A 25 0.03 -4.57 -17.89
N GLY A 26 -0.47 -3.39 -17.52
CA GLY A 26 -0.83 -2.32 -18.45
C GLY A 26 0.37 -1.83 -19.29
N VAL A 27 1.56 -1.73 -18.69
CA VAL A 27 2.78 -1.38 -19.42
C VAL A 27 3.11 -2.45 -20.46
N VAL A 28 3.12 -3.72 -20.11
CA VAL A 28 3.44 -4.82 -21.04
C VAL A 28 2.46 -4.86 -22.22
N VAL A 29 1.15 -4.79 -21.95
CA VAL A 29 0.12 -4.85 -23.00
C VAL A 29 0.17 -3.62 -23.92
N ASN A 30 0.43 -2.44 -23.38
CA ASN A 30 0.51 -1.22 -24.20
C ASN A 30 1.81 -1.13 -25.02
N ILE A 31 2.92 -1.72 -24.55
CA ILE A 31 4.14 -1.87 -25.34
C ILE A 31 3.87 -2.77 -26.56
N ILE A 32 3.22 -3.92 -26.36
CA ILE A 32 2.92 -4.87 -27.45
C ILE A 32 2.00 -4.22 -28.51
N ASN A 33 1.03 -3.41 -28.08
CA ASN A 33 0.07 -2.75 -28.97
C ASN A 33 0.53 -1.38 -29.50
N PHE A 34 1.76 -0.93 -29.21
CA PHE A 34 2.28 0.40 -29.56
C PHE A 34 1.33 1.56 -29.16
N ASN A 35 0.57 1.38 -28.08
CA ASN A 35 -0.39 2.39 -27.62
C ASN A 35 0.28 3.34 -26.62
N LEU A 36 0.77 4.47 -27.11
CA LEU A 36 1.48 5.46 -26.32
C LEU A 36 0.61 6.08 -25.21
N PHE A 37 -0.69 6.27 -25.47
CA PHE A 37 -1.62 6.86 -24.49
C PHE A 37 -1.93 5.88 -23.34
N GLY A 38 -2.11 4.60 -23.67
CA GLY A 38 -2.24 3.53 -22.68
C GLY A 38 -0.96 3.33 -21.85
N LEU A 39 0.20 3.52 -22.47
CA LEU A 39 1.49 3.40 -21.80
C LEU A 39 1.66 4.46 -20.70
N ILE A 40 1.36 5.73 -21.01
CA ILE A 40 1.45 6.85 -20.06
C ILE A 40 0.50 6.65 -18.88
N THR A 41 -0.73 6.21 -19.13
CA THR A 41 -1.71 5.95 -18.07
C THR A 41 -1.30 4.78 -17.17
N SER A 42 -0.72 3.72 -17.74
CA SER A 42 -0.19 2.58 -16.97
C SER A 42 1.02 2.97 -16.12
N LEU A 43 1.88 3.84 -16.65
CA LEU A 43 3.01 4.43 -15.91
C LEU A 43 2.54 5.31 -14.75
N ALA A 44 1.54 6.17 -14.98
CA ALA A 44 0.95 6.99 -13.94
C ALA A 44 0.36 6.13 -12.81
N LEU A 45 -0.32 5.02 -13.15
CA LEU A 45 -0.88 4.10 -12.18
C LEU A 45 0.21 3.41 -11.34
N MET A 46 1.32 3.02 -11.96
CA MET A 46 2.46 2.42 -11.26
C MET A 46 3.15 3.43 -10.31
N PHE A 47 3.37 4.66 -10.79
CA PHE A 47 3.96 5.74 -9.99
C PHE A 47 3.06 6.21 -8.85
N LEU A 48 1.74 6.06 -8.97
CA LEU A 48 0.80 6.40 -7.90
C LEU A 48 0.67 5.26 -6.89
N GLY A 49 0.73 4.00 -7.32
CA GLY A 49 0.64 2.83 -6.44
C GLY A 49 1.79 2.71 -5.43
N LEU A 50 3.04 2.99 -5.85
CA LEU A 50 4.23 2.91 -5.00
C LEU A 50 4.23 3.84 -3.77
N PRO A 51 4.00 5.17 -3.90
CA PRO A 51 3.90 6.06 -2.75
C PRO A 51 2.68 5.75 -1.89
N PHE A 52 1.60 5.22 -2.48
CA PHE A 52 0.40 4.82 -1.74
C PHE A 52 0.71 3.71 -0.73
N VAL A 53 1.49 2.69 -1.13
CA VAL A 53 1.97 1.64 -0.22
C VAL A 53 2.87 2.21 0.87
N ARG A 54 3.79 3.12 0.52
CA ARG A 54 4.72 3.74 1.48
C ARG A 54 3.98 4.51 2.58
N VAL A 55 3.02 5.35 2.21
CA VAL A 55 2.24 6.16 3.15
C VAL A 55 1.38 5.28 4.05
N THR A 56 0.71 4.26 3.49
CA THR A 56 -0.14 3.36 4.27
C THR A 56 0.66 2.49 5.24
N MET A 57 1.88 2.08 4.87
CA MET A 57 2.80 1.35 5.74
C MET A 57 3.37 2.25 6.87
N MET A 58 3.67 3.52 6.56
CA MET A 58 4.09 4.50 7.57
C MET A 58 2.98 4.74 8.61
N ILE A 59 1.73 4.94 8.17
CA ILE A 59 0.57 5.11 9.06
C ILE A 59 0.37 3.87 9.93
N HIS A 60 0.52 2.68 9.35
CA HIS A 60 0.41 1.44 10.12
C HIS A 60 1.47 1.37 11.23
N SER A 61 2.73 1.67 10.91
CA SER A 61 3.82 1.70 11.89
C SER A 61 3.61 2.75 12.99
N ALA A 62 3.05 3.92 12.67
CA ALA A 62 2.75 4.95 13.66
C ALA A 62 1.65 4.49 14.63
N ASN A 63 0.58 3.88 14.09
CA ASN A 63 -0.48 3.31 14.92
C ASN A 63 0.02 2.15 15.80
N ASP A 64 0.98 1.36 15.31
CA ASP A 64 1.60 0.30 16.12
C ASP A 64 2.33 0.85 17.34
N ARG A 65 2.97 2.02 17.20
CA ARG A 65 3.60 2.72 18.33
C ARG A 65 2.56 3.32 19.27
N LEU A 66 1.46 3.86 18.75
CA LEU A 66 0.37 4.40 19.58
C LEU A 66 -0.30 3.32 20.42
N ASP A 67 -0.67 2.18 19.84
CA ASP A 67 -1.32 1.08 20.57
C ASP A 67 -0.43 0.58 21.72
N ALA A 68 0.88 0.49 21.50
CA ALA A 68 1.83 0.09 22.54
C ALA A 68 1.97 1.12 23.67
N ILE A 69 1.69 2.40 23.39
CA ILE A 69 1.65 3.46 24.41
C ILE A 69 0.34 3.39 25.18
N GLU A 70 -0.78 3.20 24.48
CA GLU A 70 -2.12 3.06 25.08
C GLU A 70 -2.19 1.85 26.01
N GLU A 71 -1.61 0.71 25.62
CA GLU A 71 -1.50 -0.49 26.46
C GLU A 71 -0.71 -0.22 27.75
N LYS A 72 0.42 0.49 27.65
CA LYS A 72 1.23 0.87 28.83
C LYS A 72 0.52 1.85 29.76
N LEU A 73 -0.31 2.74 29.24
CA LEU A 73 -1.12 3.66 30.04
C LEU A 73 -2.25 2.92 30.77
N ASN A 74 -2.88 1.96 30.10
CA ASN A 74 -3.99 1.18 30.67
C ASN A 74 -3.53 0.21 31.77
N ILE A 75 -2.30 -0.33 31.69
CA ILE A 75 -1.72 -1.20 32.73
C ILE A 75 -1.31 -0.41 34.00
N ASN A 76 -1.08 0.91 33.87
CA ASN A 76 -0.69 1.76 35.00
C ASN A 76 -1.89 2.46 35.69
N SER A 77 -3.12 2.16 35.25
CA SER A 77 -4.38 2.55 35.90
C SER A 77 -4.95 1.42 36.74
#